data_AF-A0AA43JE85-F1
#
_entry.id   AF-A0AA43JE85-F1
#
_cell.length_a   1.000
_cell.length_b   1.000
_cell.length_c   1.000
_cell.angle_alpha   90.00
_cell.angle_beta   90.00
_cell.angle_gamma   90.00
#
_symmetry.space_group_name_H-M   'P 1'
#
loop_
_entity.id
_entity.type
_entity.pdbx_description
1 polymer ?
#
loop_
_entity_poly.entity_id
_entity_poly.type
_entity_poly.pdbx_seq_one_letter_code
_entity_poly.pdbx_strand_id
1 'polypeptide(L)'
;MSTGAPDRTALLSTVRPLCPDIAPEILHDFFSRMDPEYFRKFEPPTIAAHIRSTAQLTPERPCAIAFAELHDTRFEVTIVAYDYFSEFATICGLLSAFGLNIEEGDIYTFGEQAAVPLARTSWAGYGPRVRTTGSPGLTRKKIVDVFRVLPVPGMELGDIQQKHLADALHLVIRLLDKGQFTEARCAVNRRLVEQLGKRRASFGGLLHPV
;
A
#
# COMPACT_ATOMS: atom_id res chain seq x y z
N MET A 1 24.56 -13.29 -18.27
CA MET A 1 23.36 -13.97 -17.74
C MET A 1 22.17 -13.13 -18.16
N SER A 2 21.28 -13.68 -18.98
CA SER A 2 20.21 -12.93 -19.66
C SER A 2 19.15 -12.46 -18.66
N THR A 3 19.24 -11.20 -18.22
CA THR A 3 18.20 -10.54 -17.41
C THR A 3 17.07 -10.07 -18.32
N GLY A 4 16.37 -11.02 -18.93
CA GLY A 4 15.12 -10.74 -19.64
C GLY A 4 14.10 -10.14 -18.66
N ALA A 5 13.34 -9.13 -19.09
CA ALA A 5 12.14 -8.74 -18.36
C ALA A 5 11.23 -9.99 -18.23
N PRO A 6 10.59 -10.22 -17.07
CA PRO A 6 9.68 -11.35 -16.92
C PRO A 6 8.62 -11.29 -18.03
N ASP A 7 8.32 -12.43 -18.65
CA ASP A 7 7.26 -12.51 -19.65
C ASP A 7 5.92 -12.25 -18.97
N ARG A 8 5.49 -10.98 -19.00
CA ARG A 8 4.25 -10.50 -18.40
C ARG A 8 3.02 -11.20 -18.97
N THR A 9 3.08 -11.66 -20.22
CA THR A 9 1.96 -12.35 -20.86
C THR A 9 1.80 -13.75 -20.28
N ALA A 10 2.89 -14.50 -20.16
CA ALA A 10 2.91 -15.80 -19.51
C ALA A 10 2.50 -15.69 -18.03
N LEU A 11 3.01 -14.68 -17.32
CA LEU A 11 2.67 -14.44 -15.92
C LEU A 11 1.19 -14.08 -15.74
N LEU A 12 0.64 -13.19 -16.58
CA LEU A 12 -0.78 -12.85 -16.57
C LEU A 12 -1.66 -14.09 -16.81
N SER A 13 -1.26 -14.98 -17.73
CA SER A 13 -2.00 -16.23 -17.98
C SER A 13 -2.03 -17.16 -16.77
N THR A 14 -0.98 -17.12 -15.93
CA THR A 14 -0.88 -17.90 -14.68
C THR A 14 -1.67 -17.27 -13.54
N VAL A 15 -1.68 -15.94 -13.45
CA VAL A 15 -2.39 -15.20 -12.40
C VAL A 15 -3.91 -15.14 -12.65
N ARG A 16 -4.35 -15.04 -13.91
CA ARG A 16 -5.77 -14.96 -14.27
C ARG A 16 -6.66 -16.02 -13.62
N PRO A 17 -6.34 -17.34 -13.64
CA PRO A 17 -7.16 -18.35 -12.97
C PRO A 17 -7.17 -18.22 -11.44
N LEU A 18 -6.17 -17.57 -10.84
CA LEU A 18 -6.13 -17.29 -9.41
C LEU A 18 -7.02 -16.12 -9.01
N CYS A 19 -7.55 -15.34 -9.95
CA CYS A 19 -8.39 -14.16 -9.71
C CYS A 19 -9.72 -14.22 -10.49
N PRO A 20 -10.54 -15.29 -10.35
CA PRO A 20 -11.78 -15.43 -11.12
C PRO A 20 -12.84 -14.37 -10.79
N ASP A 21 -12.74 -13.77 -9.60
CA ASP A 21 -13.61 -12.74 -9.05
C ASP A 21 -13.23 -11.31 -9.48
N ILE A 22 -12.06 -11.14 -10.13
CA ILE A 22 -11.53 -9.82 -10.50
C ILE A 22 -11.85 -9.49 -11.95
N ALA A 23 -12.40 -8.29 -12.17
CA ALA A 23 -12.71 -7.79 -13.49
C ALA A 23 -11.46 -7.76 -14.39
N PRO A 24 -11.52 -8.23 -15.65
CA PRO A 24 -10.37 -8.29 -16.55
C PRO A 24 -9.64 -6.94 -16.73
N GLU A 25 -10.39 -5.84 -16.69
CA GLU A 25 -9.86 -4.48 -16.82
C GLU A 25 -8.90 -4.13 -15.67
N ILE A 26 -9.20 -4.59 -14.45
CA ILE A 26 -8.33 -4.39 -13.28
C ILE A 26 -7.04 -5.18 -13.43
N LEU A 27 -7.12 -6.44 -13.91
CA LEU A 27 -5.95 -7.26 -14.19
C LEU A 27 -5.05 -6.61 -15.25
N HIS A 28 -5.65 -6.14 -16.34
CA HIS A 28 -4.91 -5.46 -17.41
C HIS A 28 -4.31 -4.12 -16.95
N ASP A 29 -5.04 -3.30 -16.18
CA ASP A 29 -4.52 -2.06 -15.58
C ASP A 29 -3.30 -2.35 -14.67
N PHE A 30 -3.40 -3.37 -13.82
CA PHE A 30 -2.30 -3.79 -12.93
C PHE A 30 -1.06 -4.21 -13.73
N PHE A 31 -1.20 -5.14 -14.68
CA PHE A 31 -0.06 -5.66 -15.45
C PHE A 31 0.56 -4.65 -16.43
N SER A 32 -0.24 -3.70 -16.91
CA SER A 32 0.26 -2.66 -17.82
C SER A 32 1.04 -1.58 -17.08
N ARG A 33 0.57 -1.14 -15.91
CA ARG A 33 1.11 0.03 -15.21
C ARG A 33 2.07 -0.30 -14.08
N MET A 34 2.00 -1.50 -13.50
CA MET A 34 2.89 -1.84 -12.40
C MET A 34 4.36 -1.90 -12.85
N ASP A 35 5.26 -1.57 -11.92
CA ASP A 35 6.71 -1.62 -12.10
C ASP A 35 7.16 -3.00 -12.63
N PRO A 36 8.05 -3.09 -13.64
CA PRO A 36 8.62 -4.37 -14.09
C PRO A 36 9.35 -5.17 -13.02
N GLU A 37 10.04 -4.52 -12.09
CA GLU A 37 10.78 -5.19 -11.02
C GLU A 37 9.84 -5.86 -10.00
N TYR A 38 8.61 -5.37 -9.84
CA TYR A 38 7.57 -6.02 -9.02
C TYR A 38 7.36 -7.48 -9.47
N PHE A 39 7.23 -7.71 -10.77
CA PHE A 39 6.98 -9.03 -11.34
C PHE A 39 8.19 -9.96 -11.29
N ARG A 40 9.37 -9.44 -10.97
CA ARG A 40 10.57 -10.25 -10.70
C ARG A 40 10.65 -10.69 -9.25
N LYS A 41 10.03 -9.95 -8.33
CA LYS A 41 10.11 -10.22 -6.89
C LYS A 41 8.99 -11.14 -6.39
N PHE A 42 7.79 -11.06 -6.96
CA PHE A 42 6.63 -11.79 -6.45
C PHE A 42 6.17 -12.93 -7.34
N GLU A 43 5.77 -14.02 -6.67
CA GLU A 43 5.19 -15.20 -7.31
C GLU A 43 3.70 -15.02 -7.63
N PRO A 44 3.13 -15.79 -8.58
CA PRO A 44 1.75 -15.65 -9.02
C PRO A 44 0.68 -15.61 -7.89
N PRO A 45 0.75 -16.43 -6.83
CA PRO A 45 -0.22 -16.36 -5.72
C PRO A 45 -0.16 -15.03 -4.96
N THR A 46 1.05 -14.51 -4.72
CA THR A 46 1.26 -13.23 -4.05
C THR A 46 0.78 -12.07 -4.91
N ILE A 47 1.06 -12.12 -6.22
CA ILE A 47 0.54 -11.15 -7.19
C ILE A 47 -0.99 -11.14 -7.18
N ALA A 48 -1.62 -12.32 -7.15
CA ALA A 48 -3.08 -12.44 -7.06
C ALA A 48 -3.64 -11.79 -5.77
N ALA A 49 -2.98 -11.99 -4.62
CA ALA A 49 -3.35 -11.34 -3.37
C ALA A 49 -3.25 -9.80 -3.45
N HIS A 50 -2.17 -9.28 -4.02
CA HIS A 50 -1.96 -7.84 -4.23
C HIS A 50 -3.00 -7.23 -5.18
N ILE A 51 -3.36 -7.94 -6.24
CA ILE A 51 -4.43 -7.53 -7.17
C ILE A 51 -5.78 -7.46 -6.46
N ARG A 52 -6.12 -8.45 -5.63
CA ARG A 52 -7.37 -8.40 -4.84
C ARG A 52 -7.40 -7.21 -3.90
N SER A 53 -6.31 -6.93 -3.20
CA SER A 53 -6.20 -5.75 -2.34
C SER A 53 -6.37 -4.45 -3.13
N THR A 54 -5.81 -4.41 -4.35
CA THR A 54 -5.96 -3.27 -5.27
C THR A 54 -7.40 -3.10 -5.75
N ALA A 55 -8.10 -4.20 -6.05
CA ALA A 55 -9.49 -4.19 -6.50
C ALA A 55 -10.48 -3.73 -5.42
N GLN A 56 -10.10 -3.84 -4.14
CA GLN A 56 -10.91 -3.38 -3.01
C GLN A 56 -10.81 -1.87 -2.76
N LEU A 57 -9.90 -1.17 -3.44
CA LEU A 57 -9.74 0.27 -3.27
C LEU A 57 -10.95 1.02 -3.82
N THR A 58 -11.50 1.89 -2.98
CA THR A 58 -12.60 2.81 -3.31
C THR A 58 -12.28 4.18 -2.68
N PRO A 59 -12.97 5.26 -3.07
CA PRO A 59 -12.80 6.55 -2.38
C PRO A 59 -13.05 6.45 -0.85
N GLU A 60 -13.97 5.57 -0.43
CA GLU A 60 -14.29 5.33 0.98
C GLU A 60 -13.26 4.42 1.66
N ARG A 61 -12.61 3.53 0.90
CA ARG A 61 -11.54 2.63 1.33
C ARG A 61 -10.27 2.89 0.52
N PRO A 62 -9.51 3.96 0.84
CA PRO A 62 -8.37 4.40 0.02
C PRO A 62 -7.09 3.56 0.23
N CYS A 63 -7.11 2.64 1.19
CA CYS A 63 -6.03 1.69 1.44
C CYS A 63 -6.54 0.34 1.94
N ALA A 64 -5.71 -0.68 1.77
CA ALA A 64 -5.82 -2.00 2.35
C ALA A 64 -4.46 -2.39 2.96
N ILE A 65 -4.49 -3.14 4.05
CA ILE A 65 -3.31 -3.68 4.71
C ILE A 65 -3.53 -5.17 4.94
N ALA A 66 -2.48 -5.95 4.72
CA ALA A 66 -2.45 -7.38 5.00
C ALA A 66 -1.20 -7.71 5.81
N PHE A 67 -1.33 -8.72 6.66
CA PHE A 67 -0.28 -9.20 7.53
C PHE A 67 -0.05 -10.68 7.25
N ALA A 68 1.21 -11.07 7.10
CA ALA A 68 1.62 -12.46 7.08
C ALA A 68 2.71 -12.66 8.13
N GLU A 69 2.50 -13.61 9.04
CA GLU A 69 3.53 -14.00 10.00
C GLU A 69 4.60 -14.81 9.28
N LEU A 70 5.85 -14.46 9.52
CA LEU A 70 7.04 -15.14 9.03
C LEU A 70 7.73 -15.87 10.18
N HIS A 71 8.83 -16.55 9.88
CA HIS A 71 9.67 -17.17 10.91
C HIS A 71 10.31 -16.12 11.84
N ASP A 72 10.66 -16.53 13.06
CA ASP A 72 11.33 -15.73 14.08
C ASP A 72 10.59 -14.44 14.48
N THR A 73 9.26 -14.49 14.62
CA THR A 73 8.42 -13.35 15.04
C THR A 73 8.45 -12.13 14.10
N ARG A 74 8.92 -12.34 12.86
CA ARG A 74 8.87 -11.33 11.80
C ARG A 74 7.50 -11.33 11.15
N PHE A 75 7.13 -10.18 10.59
CA PHE A 75 5.90 -10.03 9.82
C PHE A 75 6.22 -9.42 8.46
N GLU A 76 5.52 -9.88 7.45
CA GLU A 76 5.36 -9.14 6.20
C GLU A 76 4.09 -8.31 6.30
N VAL A 77 4.23 -6.99 6.13
CA VAL A 77 3.13 -6.03 6.09
C VAL A 77 3.00 -5.52 4.68
N THR A 78 1.94 -5.92 4.00
CA THR A 78 1.62 -5.46 2.65
C THR A 78 0.60 -4.33 2.74
N ILE A 79 0.92 -3.18 2.17
CA ILE A 79 0.04 -2.01 2.09
C ILE A 79 -0.24 -1.70 0.63
N VAL A 80 -1.52 -1.64 0.28
CA VAL A 80 -1.98 -1.20 -1.04
C VAL A 80 -2.83 0.04 -0.85
N ALA A 81 -2.48 1.13 -1.53
CA ALA A 81 -3.19 2.40 -1.40
C ALA A 81 -3.18 3.17 -2.72
N TYR A 82 -3.97 4.24 -2.81
CA TYR A 82 -3.68 5.27 -3.81
C TYR A 82 -2.35 5.95 -3.49
N ASP A 83 -1.65 6.35 -4.55
CA ASP A 83 -0.41 7.12 -4.49
C ASP A 83 -0.75 8.57 -4.09
N TYR A 84 -0.39 8.92 -2.86
CA TYR A 84 -0.57 10.26 -2.29
C TYR A 84 0.78 10.86 -1.96
N PHE A 85 0.89 12.18 -2.03
CA PHE A 85 2.12 12.84 -1.59
C PHE A 85 2.42 12.53 -0.11
N SER A 86 3.67 12.11 0.16
CA SER A 86 4.19 11.83 1.51
C SER A 86 3.58 10.59 2.19
N GLU A 87 2.88 9.73 1.45
CA GLU A 87 2.37 8.43 1.90
C GLU A 87 3.46 7.52 2.43
N PHE A 88 4.59 7.37 1.71
CA PHE A 88 5.66 6.45 2.10
C PHE A 88 6.27 6.81 3.46
N ALA A 89 6.61 8.10 3.66
CA ALA A 89 7.13 8.58 4.93
C ALA A 89 6.10 8.44 6.07
N THR A 90 4.81 8.66 5.75
CA THR A 90 3.71 8.51 6.71
C THR A 90 3.54 7.04 7.14
N ILE A 91 3.60 6.10 6.18
CA ILE A 91 3.54 4.66 6.43
C ILE A 91 4.70 4.21 7.30
N CYS A 92 5.94 4.54 6.93
CA CYS A 92 7.13 4.18 7.70
C CYS A 92 7.08 4.73 9.13
N GLY A 93 6.67 6.00 9.28
CA GLY A 93 6.50 6.63 10.59
C GLY A 93 5.40 5.96 11.42
N LEU A 94 4.31 5.54 10.78
CA LEU A 94 3.22 4.84 11.44
C LEU A 94 3.64 3.44 11.92
N LEU A 95 4.31 2.65 11.08
CA LEU A 95 4.86 1.34 11.47
C LEU A 95 5.79 1.48 12.68
N SER A 96 6.68 2.47 12.64
CA SER A 96 7.57 2.80 13.76
C SER A 96 6.80 3.21 15.03
N ALA A 97 5.71 3.96 14.87
CA ALA A 97 4.79 4.35 15.96
C ALA A 97 3.90 3.20 16.47
N PHE A 98 3.96 2.02 15.84
CA PHE A 98 3.43 0.76 16.37
C PHE A 98 4.53 -0.13 16.93
N GLY A 99 5.76 0.39 17.03
CA GLY A 99 6.91 -0.34 17.54
C GLY A 99 7.40 -1.45 16.61
N LEU A 100 7.13 -1.32 15.32
CA LEU A 100 7.64 -2.22 14.30
C LEU A 100 8.97 -1.67 13.77
N ASN A 101 10.03 -2.45 13.92
CA ASN A 101 11.31 -2.15 13.29
C ASN A 101 11.26 -2.61 11.83
N ILE A 102 11.45 -1.68 10.89
CA ILE A 102 11.44 -1.99 9.45
C ILE A 102 12.82 -2.54 9.08
N GLU A 103 12.88 -3.81 8.67
CA GLU A 103 14.12 -4.46 8.23
C GLU A 103 14.36 -4.30 6.73
N GLU A 104 13.29 -4.35 5.94
CA GLU A 104 13.31 -4.27 4.47
C GLU A 104 11.98 -3.65 3.99
N GLY A 105 12.02 -2.96 2.85
CA GLY A 105 10.83 -2.38 2.23
C GLY A 105 10.95 -2.42 0.71
N ASP A 106 9.97 -3.04 0.06
CA ASP A 106 9.82 -3.08 -1.38
C ASP A 106 8.66 -2.20 -1.81
N ILE A 107 8.97 -1.17 -2.59
CA ILE A 107 8.06 -0.07 -2.89
C ILE A 107 7.80 -0.06 -4.38
N TYR A 108 6.55 -0.24 -4.77
CA TYR A 108 6.16 -0.33 -6.17
C TYR A 108 4.98 0.59 -6.46
N THR A 109 5.20 1.54 -7.36
CA THR A 109 4.20 2.52 -7.75
C THR A 109 3.72 2.26 -9.18
N PHE A 110 2.41 2.38 -9.41
CA PHE A 110 1.85 2.33 -10.75
C PHE A 110 2.40 3.48 -11.59
N GLY A 111 2.84 3.17 -12.82
CA GLY A 111 3.18 4.14 -13.84
C GLY A 111 2.01 5.03 -14.26
N GLU A 112 2.35 6.10 -14.96
CA GLU A 112 1.38 7.03 -15.54
C GLU A 112 0.42 6.27 -16.47
N GLN A 113 -0.86 6.61 -16.39
CA GLN A 113 -1.81 6.08 -17.36
C GLN A 113 -1.51 6.79 -18.69
N ALA A 114 -1.29 6.03 -19.76
CA ALA A 114 -1.12 6.64 -21.08
C ALA A 114 -2.35 7.51 -21.37
N ALA A 115 -2.15 8.83 -21.40
CA ALA A 115 -3.21 9.75 -21.74
C ALA A 115 -3.77 9.32 -23.10
N VAL A 116 -5.04 8.92 -23.16
CA VAL A 116 -5.72 8.78 -24.44
C VAL A 116 -5.59 10.14 -25.10
N PRO A 117 -4.92 10.28 -26.26
CA PRO A 117 -4.82 11.57 -26.92
C PRO A 117 -6.27 12.01 -27.14
N LEU A 118 -6.67 13.13 -26.52
CA LEU A 118 -7.90 13.79 -26.91
C LEU A 118 -7.70 14.11 -28.38
N ALA A 119 -8.30 13.30 -29.25
CA ALA A 119 -8.39 13.60 -30.66
C ALA A 119 -8.89 15.04 -30.71
N ARG A 120 -8.06 15.93 -31.26
CA ARG A 120 -8.41 17.31 -31.50
C ARG A 120 -9.45 17.32 -32.62
N THR A 121 -10.65 16.86 -32.34
CA THR A 121 -11.80 17.07 -33.20
C THR A 121 -12.17 18.54 -33.09
N SER A 122 -11.93 19.21 -34.20
CA SER A 122 -12.47 20.50 -34.58
C SER A 122 -13.92 20.71 -34.13
N TRP A 123 -14.24 21.97 -33.89
CA TRP A 123 -15.52 22.47 -33.44
C TRP A 123 -16.68 22.02 -34.35
N ALA A 124 -17.66 21.30 -33.78
CA ALA A 124 -19.09 21.45 -34.07
C ALA A 124 -19.90 20.53 -33.14
N GLY A 125 -20.94 21.06 -32.49
CA GLY A 125 -22.01 20.28 -31.88
C GLY A 125 -22.10 20.35 -30.36
N TYR A 126 -22.96 21.26 -29.88
CA TYR A 126 -23.53 21.20 -28.52
C TYR A 126 -24.34 19.90 -28.38
N GLY A 127 -23.85 18.98 -27.57
CA GLY A 127 -24.58 17.81 -27.09
C GLY A 127 -24.08 17.46 -25.69
N PRO A 128 -24.95 17.06 -24.74
CA PRO A 128 -24.50 16.69 -23.41
C PRO A 128 -23.63 15.44 -23.53
N ARG A 129 -22.31 15.62 -23.34
CA ARG A 129 -21.35 14.51 -23.27
C ARG A 129 -21.73 13.66 -22.06
N VAL A 130 -22.28 12.48 -22.34
CA VAL A 130 -22.33 11.38 -21.38
C VAL A 130 -20.89 11.09 -20.99
N ARG A 131 -20.46 11.54 -19.81
CA ARG A 131 -19.21 11.10 -19.18
C ARG A 131 -19.38 9.60 -18.97
N THR A 132 -18.75 8.80 -19.83
CA THR A 132 -18.52 7.38 -19.53
C THR A 132 -17.79 7.33 -18.20
N THR A 133 -18.50 6.83 -17.20
CA THR A 133 -18.05 6.65 -15.82
C THR A 133 -16.93 5.62 -15.80
N GLY A 134 -15.69 6.07 -16.06
CA GLY A 134 -14.52 5.28 -15.72
C GLY A 134 -14.55 5.00 -14.22
N SER A 135 -14.44 3.74 -13.82
CA SER A 135 -14.47 3.33 -12.42
C SER A 135 -13.51 4.21 -11.62
N PRO A 136 -13.96 4.96 -10.60
CA PRO A 136 -13.19 6.04 -9.95
C PRO A 136 -11.80 5.64 -9.45
N GLY A 137 -11.55 4.34 -9.23
CA GLY A 137 -10.27 3.80 -8.77
C GLY A 137 -9.26 3.46 -9.88
N LEU A 138 -9.62 3.42 -11.16
CA LEU A 138 -8.70 3.01 -12.25
C LEU A 138 -7.82 4.17 -12.77
N THR A 139 -8.20 5.42 -12.54
CA THR A 139 -7.46 6.58 -13.06
C THR A 139 -6.33 7.03 -12.13
N ARG A 140 -6.43 6.74 -10.83
CA ARG A 140 -5.42 7.13 -9.84
C ARG A 140 -4.23 6.17 -9.88
N LYS A 141 -3.03 6.70 -9.63
CA LYS A 141 -1.86 5.88 -9.31
C LYS A 141 -2.10 5.18 -7.97
N LYS A 142 -1.52 4.00 -7.85
CA LYS A 142 -1.64 3.13 -6.69
C LYS A 142 -0.24 2.66 -6.32
N ILE A 143 -0.08 2.27 -5.07
CA ILE A 143 1.15 1.68 -4.56
C ILE A 143 0.88 0.26 -4.07
N VAL A 144 1.90 -0.59 -4.15
CA VAL A 144 2.00 -1.86 -3.44
C VAL A 144 3.32 -1.83 -2.70
N ASP A 145 3.24 -1.57 -1.41
CA ASP A 145 4.39 -1.47 -0.52
C ASP A 145 4.42 -2.71 0.37
N VAL A 146 5.53 -3.44 0.36
CA VAL A 146 5.71 -4.65 1.16
C VAL A 146 6.86 -4.44 2.12
N PHE A 147 6.58 -4.48 3.41
CA PHE A 147 7.57 -4.26 4.46
C PHE A 147 7.82 -5.54 5.24
N ARG A 148 9.09 -5.93 5.38
CA ARG A 148 9.47 -6.90 6.41
C ARG A 148 9.75 -6.16 7.69
N VAL A 149 9.02 -6.52 8.74
CA VAL A 149 9.12 -5.86 10.05
C VAL A 149 9.35 -6.85 11.17
N LEU A 150 10.02 -6.39 12.21
CA LEU A 150 10.21 -7.10 13.47
C LEU A 150 9.63 -6.25 14.60
N PRO A 151 8.62 -6.75 15.35
CA PRO A 151 8.17 -6.08 16.57
C PRO A 151 9.33 -5.91 17.54
N VAL A 152 9.44 -4.74 18.17
CA VAL A 152 10.49 -4.56 19.19
C VAL A 152 10.24 -5.44 20.42
N PRO A 153 11.28 -5.73 21.22
CA PRO A 153 11.12 -6.54 22.42
C PRO A 153 9.99 -6.04 23.33
N GLY A 154 9.11 -6.95 23.74
CA GLY A 154 7.94 -6.65 24.58
C GLY A 154 6.72 -6.10 23.83
N MET A 155 6.77 -6.02 22.49
CA MET A 155 5.62 -5.73 21.64
C MET A 155 5.28 -6.95 20.79
N GLU A 156 3.98 -7.15 20.58
CA GLU A 156 3.45 -8.20 19.71
C GLU A 156 2.56 -7.57 18.64
N LEU A 157 2.59 -8.13 17.43
CA LEU A 157 1.69 -7.75 16.34
C LEU A 157 0.54 -8.76 16.22
N GLY A 158 -0.17 -8.98 17.32
CA GLY A 158 -1.38 -9.80 17.35
C GLY A 158 -2.58 -9.10 16.69
N ASP A 159 -3.71 -9.80 16.59
CA ASP A 159 -4.91 -9.34 15.86
C ASP A 159 -5.40 -7.95 16.30
N ILE A 160 -5.34 -7.66 17.60
CA ILE A 160 -5.76 -6.37 18.14
C ILE A 160 -4.83 -5.24 17.64
N GLN A 161 -3.51 -5.46 17.67
CA GLN A 161 -2.52 -4.50 17.21
C GLN A 161 -2.59 -4.33 15.69
N GLN A 162 -2.78 -5.41 14.95
CA GLN A 162 -3.00 -5.38 13.50
C GLN A 162 -4.23 -4.54 13.14
N LYS A 163 -5.36 -4.73 13.85
CA LYS A 163 -6.57 -3.92 13.66
C LYS A 163 -6.32 -2.44 13.98
N HIS A 164 -5.69 -2.14 15.11
CA HIS A 164 -5.36 -0.76 15.46
C HIS A 164 -4.43 -0.08 14.45
N LEU A 165 -3.47 -0.83 13.89
CA LEU A 165 -2.59 -0.34 12.83
C LEU A 165 -3.37 -0.09 11.55
N ALA A 166 -4.28 -1.00 11.17
CA ALA A 166 -5.15 -0.81 10.02
C ALA A 166 -6.05 0.42 10.16
N ASP A 167 -6.67 0.63 11.32
CA ASP A 167 -7.51 1.80 11.61
C ASP A 167 -6.69 3.10 11.57
N ALA A 168 -5.49 3.08 12.14
CA ALA A 168 -4.60 4.23 12.13
C ALA A 168 -4.08 4.56 10.72
N LEU A 169 -3.76 3.53 9.92
CA LEU A 169 -3.34 3.68 8.53
C LEU A 169 -4.48 4.30 7.71
N HIS A 170 -5.69 3.76 7.86
CA HIS A 170 -6.87 4.28 7.18
C HIS A 170 -7.10 5.77 7.51
N LEU A 171 -6.97 6.14 8.79
CA LEU A 171 -7.09 7.53 9.22
C LEU A 171 -6.06 8.44 8.53
N VAL A 172 -4.78 8.08 8.56
CA VAL A 172 -3.72 8.95 8.00
C VAL A 172 -3.80 9.01 6.48
N ILE A 173 -4.10 7.91 5.79
CA ILE A 173 -4.30 7.91 4.34
C ILE A 173 -5.48 8.81 3.95
N ARG A 174 -6.58 8.82 4.73
CA ARG A 174 -7.69 9.74 4.49
C ARG A 174 -7.33 11.21 4.71
N LEU A 175 -6.40 11.52 5.61
CA LEU A 175 -5.88 12.88 5.76
C LEU A 175 -5.05 13.27 4.52
N LEU A 176 -4.21 12.36 4.02
CA LEU A 176 -3.44 12.59 2.78
C LEU A 176 -4.35 12.79 1.56
N ASP A 177 -5.41 11.99 1.41
CA ASP A 177 -6.40 12.14 0.34
C ASP A 177 -7.07 13.52 0.33
N LYS A 178 -7.27 14.11 1.52
CA LYS A 178 -7.81 15.47 1.70
C LYS A 178 -6.76 16.58 1.60
N GLY A 179 -5.49 16.25 1.39
CA GLY A 179 -4.38 17.22 1.40
C GLY A 179 -4.02 17.76 2.79
N GLN A 180 -4.49 17.11 3.87
CA GLN A 180 -4.24 17.48 5.27
C GLN A 180 -2.91 16.90 5.77
N PHE A 181 -1.81 17.27 5.10
CA PHE A 181 -0.48 16.69 5.33
C PHE A 181 0.07 16.99 6.73
N THR A 182 -0.19 18.20 7.23
CA THR A 182 0.26 18.61 8.57
C THR A 182 -0.43 17.78 9.64
N GLU A 183 -1.73 17.54 9.50
CA GLU A 183 -2.55 16.73 10.40
C GLU A 183 -2.13 15.27 10.36
N ALA A 184 -1.87 14.72 9.16
CA ALA A 184 -1.35 13.35 9.01
C ALA A 184 -0.02 13.19 9.76
N ARG A 185 0.92 14.12 9.55
CA ARG A 185 2.21 14.13 10.24
C ARG A 185 2.06 14.28 11.76
N CYS A 186 1.20 15.18 12.22
CA CYS A 186 0.93 15.37 13.65
C CYS A 186 0.32 14.10 14.28
N ALA A 187 -0.58 13.40 13.57
CA ALA A 187 -1.18 12.16 14.04
C ALA A 187 -0.14 11.04 14.21
N VAL A 188 0.77 10.89 13.23
CA VAL A 188 1.90 9.94 13.31
C VAL A 188 2.85 10.32 14.45
N ASN A 189 3.29 11.58 14.50
CA ASN A 189 4.25 12.05 15.50
C ASN A 189 3.73 11.89 16.93
N ARG A 190 2.43 12.16 17.16
CA ARG A 190 1.81 11.97 18.49
C ARG A 190 1.93 10.51 18.94
N ARG A 191 1.55 9.56 18.08
CA ARG A 191 1.66 8.12 18.38
C ARG A 191 3.12 7.69 18.60
N LEU A 192 4.04 8.22 17.80
CA LEU A 192 5.47 7.94 17.94
C LEU A 192 5.98 8.39 19.31
N VAL A 193 5.63 9.61 19.74
CA VAL A 193 6.00 10.13 21.07
C VAL A 193 5.40 9.28 22.19
N GLU A 194 4.14 8.85 22.07
CA GLU A 194 3.49 7.93 23.02
C GLU A 194 4.25 6.60 23.13
N GLN A 195 4.69 6.01 22.02
CA GLN A 195 5.49 4.78 22.05
C GLN A 195 6.86 4.98 22.69
N LEU A 196 7.56 6.06 22.34
CA LEU A 196 8.87 6.36 22.93
C LEU A 196 8.75 6.59 24.44
N GLY A 197 7.67 7.24 24.90
CA GLY A 197 7.34 7.39 26.32
C GLY A 197 7.17 6.04 27.02
N LYS A 198 6.41 5.11 26.44
CA LYS A 198 6.21 3.75 26.97
C LYS A 198 7.53 2.99 27.08
N ARG A 199 8.38 3.06 26.05
CA ARG A 199 9.71 2.42 26.08
C ARG A 199 10.58 2.98 27.20
N ARG A 200 10.66 4.31 27.34
CA ARG A 200 11.48 4.94 28.39
C ARG A 200 11.02 4.53 29.80
N ALA A 201 9.72 4.42 30.04
CA ALA A 201 9.19 3.95 31.32
C ALA A 201 9.59 2.49 31.62
N SER A 202 9.61 1.62 30.59
CA SER A 202 10.07 0.23 30.73
C SER A 202 11.55 0.12 31.12
N PHE A 203 12.42 0.98 30.56
CA PHE A 203 13.83 1.04 30.94
C PHE A 203 14.07 1.66 32.33
N GLY A 204 13.20 2.57 32.79
CA GLY A 204 13.32 3.23 34.10
C GLY A 204 13.11 2.30 35.30
N GLY A 205 12.39 1.18 35.13
CA GLY A 205 12.17 0.18 36.18
C GLY A 205 13.35 -0.77 36.45
N LEU A 206 14.41 -0.71 35.63
CA LEU A 206 15.59 -1.59 35.70
C LEU A 206 16.83 -0.94 36.32
N LEU A 207 16.74 0.34 36.72
CA LEU A 207 17.85 1.07 37.34
C LEU A 207 17.58 1.30 38.83
N HIS A 208 17.68 0.23 39.62
CA HIS A 208 17.98 0.38 41.05
C HIS A 208 19.50 0.36 41.22
N PRO A 209 20.13 1.44 41.73
CA PRO A 209 21.52 1.37 42.16
C PRO A 209 21.63 0.42 43.35
N VAL A 210 22.65 -0.43 43.33
CA VAL A 210 23.07 -1.25 44.48
C VAL A 210 23.85 -0.39 45.46
#